data_AF-M5PQM1-F1
#
_entry.id   AF-M5PQM1-F1
#
_cell.length_a   1.000
_cell.length_b   1.000
_cell.length_c   1.000
_cell.angle_alpha   90.00
_cell.angle_beta   90.00
_cell.angle_gamma   90.00
#
_symmetry.space_group_name_H-M   'P 1'
#
loop_
_entity.id
_entity.type
_entity.pdbx_description
1 polymer ?
#
loop_
_entity_poly.entity_id
_entity_poly.type
_entity_poly.pdbx_seq_one_letter_code
_entity_poly.pdbx_strand_id
1 'polypeptide(L)'
;MNQNRNPGGASALSSDLPQDISALKAQIETLTADKKAAEAKVIHLRASEDPAKGVFHNQEIFQAQQDKLRLDTEIVIRRNKIRRIELGME
;
A
#
# COMPACT_ATOMS: atom_id res chain seq x y z
N MET A 1 -30.13 50.24 6.20
CA MET A 1 -29.06 49.86 5.23
C MET A 1 -28.10 48.97 6.01
N ASN A 2 -28.27 47.65 6.00
CA ASN A 2 -27.81 46.70 4.97
C ASN A 2 -26.32 46.95 4.68
N GLN A 3 -25.36 46.06 5.00
CA GLN A 3 -25.27 44.65 4.60
C GLN A 3 -24.47 43.89 5.67
N ASN A 4 -24.96 42.82 6.30
CA ASN A 4 -25.32 41.48 5.79
C ASN A 4 -24.21 40.49 6.20
N ARG A 5 -24.65 39.49 6.97
CA ARG A 5 -23.82 38.49 7.64
C ARG A 5 -23.23 37.56 6.59
N ASN A 6 -22.00 37.15 6.85
CA ASN A 6 -21.32 36.03 6.22
C ASN A 6 -22.27 34.85 5.92
N PRO A 7 -22.30 34.32 4.68
CA PRO A 7 -22.69 32.94 4.48
C PRO A 7 -21.81 32.21 3.44
N GLY A 8 -21.33 31.03 3.81
CA GLY A 8 -20.76 30.03 2.90
C GLY A 8 -19.27 29.79 3.14
N GLY A 9 -18.85 28.91 4.05
CA GLY A 9 -19.44 27.61 4.32
C GLY A 9 -18.97 26.63 3.24
N ALA A 10 -18.04 25.76 3.66
CA ALA A 10 -17.41 24.65 2.95
C ALA A 10 -18.21 24.02 1.81
N SER A 11 -17.51 23.62 0.73
CA SER A 11 -17.68 22.29 0.06
C SER A 11 -17.04 22.28 -1.34
N ALA A 12 -15.71 22.24 -1.41
CA ALA A 12 -15.00 21.66 -2.55
C ALA A 12 -14.02 20.55 -2.12
N LEU A 13 -13.84 20.35 -0.82
CA LEU A 13 -12.95 19.35 -0.23
C LEU A 13 -13.66 18.02 0.10
N SER A 14 -14.97 17.88 -0.13
CA SER A 14 -15.75 16.75 0.44
C SER A 14 -16.17 15.68 -0.56
N SER A 15 -16.20 15.95 -1.87
CA SER A 15 -16.59 14.96 -2.88
C SER A 15 -15.49 13.95 -3.20
N ASP A 16 -14.22 14.38 -3.05
CA ASP A 16 -13.07 13.63 -3.54
C ASP A 16 -12.46 12.74 -2.43
N LEU A 17 -12.64 13.08 -1.14
CA LEU A 17 -12.09 12.29 -0.02
C LEU A 17 -12.58 10.83 0.00
N PRO A 18 -13.87 10.53 -0.22
CA PRO A 18 -14.33 9.14 -0.31
C PRO A 18 -13.72 8.41 -1.51
N GLN A 19 -13.49 9.10 -2.63
CA GLN A 19 -12.87 8.53 -3.83
C GLN A 19 -11.37 8.26 -3.59
N ASP A 20 -10.67 9.18 -2.93
CA ASP A 20 -9.25 9.04 -2.58
C ASP A 20 -9.03 7.90 -1.58
N ILE A 21 -9.87 7.78 -0.54
CA ILE A 21 -9.81 6.66 0.41
C ILE A 21 -10.09 5.33 -0.31
N SER A 22 -11.09 5.28 -1.19
CA SER A 22 -11.43 4.07 -1.94
C SER A 22 -10.26 3.63 -2.85
N ALA A 23 -9.62 4.58 -3.55
CA ALA A 23 -8.46 4.31 -4.37
C ALA A 23 -7.28 3.80 -3.54
N LEU A 24 -7.00 4.43 -2.39
CA LEU A 24 -5.94 3.99 -1.48
C LEU A 24 -6.20 2.59 -0.91
N LYS A 25 -7.46 2.24 -0.62
CA LYS A 25 -7.85 0.89 -0.18
C LYS A 25 -7.63 -0.15 -1.28
N ALA A 26 -8.04 0.13 -2.51
CA ALA A 26 -7.78 -0.76 -3.65
C ALA A 26 -6.27 -0.97 -3.87
N GLN A 27 -5.46 0.09 -3.75
CA GLN A 27 -4.01 -0.04 -3.84
C GLN A 27 -3.42 -0.89 -2.71
N ILE A 28 -3.92 -0.77 -1.47
CA ILE A 28 -3.51 -1.63 -0.35
C ILE A 28 -3.83 -3.10 -0.66
N GLU A 29 -4.99 -3.39 -1.25
CA GLU A 29 -5.37 -4.75 -1.63
C GLU A 29 -4.40 -5.35 -2.65
N THR A 30 -4.10 -4.62 -3.73
CA THR A 30 -3.11 -5.02 -4.73
C THR A 30 -1.74 -5.26 -4.11
N LEU A 31 -1.22 -4.31 -3.32
CA LEU A 31 0.08 -4.45 -2.67
C LEU A 31 0.11 -5.64 -1.69
N THR A 32 -1.02 -5.92 -1.04
CA THR A 32 -1.14 -7.08 -0.13
C THR A 32 -1.11 -8.40 -0.91
N ALA A 33 -1.75 -8.46 -2.09
CA ALA A 33 -1.67 -9.61 -2.98
C ALA A 33 -0.24 -9.83 -3.50
N ASP A 34 0.42 -8.75 -3.94
CA ASP A 34 1.81 -8.80 -4.42
C ASP A 34 2.77 -9.25 -3.31
N LYS A 35 2.55 -8.79 -2.08
CA LYS A 35 3.34 -9.21 -0.91
C LYS A 35 3.21 -10.72 -0.69
N LYS A 36 1.98 -11.25 -0.73
CA LYS A 36 1.73 -12.69 -0.59
C LYS A 36 2.39 -13.48 -1.72
N ALA A 37 2.39 -12.95 -2.94
CA ALA A 37 3.08 -13.57 -4.06
C ALA A 37 4.61 -13.61 -3.85
N ALA A 38 5.21 -12.53 -3.36
CA ALA A 38 6.64 -12.49 -3.00
C ALA A 38 6.99 -13.51 -1.90
N GLU A 39 6.14 -13.64 -0.88
CA GLU A 39 6.28 -14.65 0.18
C GLU A 39 6.20 -16.08 -0.37
N ALA A 40 5.21 -16.35 -1.22
CA ALA A 40 5.06 -17.65 -1.88
C ALA A 40 6.27 -17.98 -2.77
N LYS A 41 6.82 -16.98 -3.47
CA LYS A 41 8.01 -17.12 -4.29
C LYS A 41 9.23 -17.52 -3.44
N VAL A 42 9.43 -16.92 -2.27
CA VAL A 42 10.52 -17.32 -1.36
C VAL A 42 10.38 -18.78 -0.94
N ILE A 43 9.17 -19.21 -0.58
CA ILE A 43 8.90 -20.61 -0.19
C ILE A 43 9.20 -21.56 -1.36
N HIS A 44 8.70 -21.23 -2.54
CA HIS A 44 8.91 -22.04 -3.74
C HIS A 44 10.40 -22.16 -4.10
N LEU A 45 11.13 -21.04 -4.13
CA LEU A 45 12.55 -21.04 -4.46
C LEU A 45 13.37 -21.87 -3.48
N ARG A 46 13.11 -21.74 -2.17
CA ARG A 46 13.78 -22.59 -1.16
C ARG A 46 13.48 -24.07 -1.33
N ALA A 47 12.24 -24.40 -1.67
CA ALA A 47 11.83 -25.78 -1.92
C ALA A 47 12.41 -26.35 -3.22
N SER A 48 12.78 -25.51 -4.19
CA SER A 48 13.38 -25.93 -5.46
C SER A 48 14.91 -26.01 -5.43
N GLU A 49 15.56 -25.62 -4.34
CA GLU A 49 17.01 -25.80 -4.19
C GLU A 49 17.36 -27.29 -4.10
N ASP A 50 18.42 -27.69 -4.81
CA ASP A 50 19.00 -29.04 -4.77
C ASP A 50 20.52 -28.89 -4.56
N PRO A 51 20.98 -28.86 -3.30
CA PRO A 51 22.40 -28.69 -2.98
C PRO A 51 23.28 -29.81 -3.55
N ALA A 52 22.74 -31.03 -3.71
CA ALA A 52 23.49 -32.15 -4.26
C ALA A 52 23.77 -31.97 -5.76
N LYS A 53 22.92 -31.22 -6.46
CA LYS A 53 23.11 -30.82 -7.87
C LYS A 53 23.66 -29.39 -8.03
N GLY A 54 23.99 -28.71 -6.94
CA GLY A 54 24.47 -27.33 -6.96
C GLY A 54 23.43 -26.29 -7.36
N VAL A 55 22.13 -26.60 -7.24
CA VAL A 55 21.04 -25.66 -7.56
C VAL A 55 20.72 -24.82 -6.33
N PHE A 56 20.96 -23.51 -6.43
CA PHE A 56 20.69 -22.52 -5.39
C PHE A 56 19.99 -21.30 -6.00
N HIS A 57 19.14 -20.65 -5.20
CA HIS A 57 18.35 -19.49 -5.63
C HIS A 57 18.58 -18.27 -4.72
N ASN A 58 19.80 -18.15 -4.17
CA ASN A 58 20.14 -17.13 -3.16
C ASN A 58 19.76 -15.71 -3.59
N GLN A 59 20.08 -15.33 -4.83
CA GLN A 59 19.82 -13.99 -5.34
C GLN A 59 18.32 -13.72 -5.50
N GLU A 60 17.58 -14.69 -6.03
CA GLU A 60 16.14 -14.59 -6.25
C GLU A 60 15.36 -14.59 -4.93
N ILE A 61 15.80 -15.40 -3.96
CA ILE A 61 15.25 -15.41 -2.60
C ILE A 61 15.48 -14.04 -1.95
N PHE A 62 16.70 -13.51 -2.04
CA PHE A 62 17.03 -12.22 -1.46
C PHE A 62 16.20 -11.09 -2.09
N GLN A 63 16.09 -11.07 -3.42
CA GLN A 63 15.26 -10.07 -4.12
C GLN A 63 13.80 -10.17 -3.70
N ALA A 64 13.22 -11.37 -3.64
CA ALA A 64 11.83 -11.55 -3.22
C ALA A 64 11.59 -11.11 -1.76
N GLN A 65 12.58 -11.27 -0.88
CA GLN A 65 12.53 -10.76 0.49
C GLN A 65 12.61 -9.23 0.54
N GLN A 66 13.46 -8.60 -0.28
CA GLN A 66 13.50 -7.15 -0.41
C GLN A 66 12.19 -6.59 -0.95
N ASP A 67 11.61 -7.23 -1.96
CA ASP A 67 10.32 -6.84 -2.54
C ASP A 67 9.22 -6.89 -1.48
N LYS A 68 9.17 -7.97 -0.68
CA LYS A 68 8.25 -8.06 0.46
C LYS A 68 8.40 -6.87 1.42
N LEU A 69 9.63 -6.52 1.82
CA LEU A 69 9.89 -5.41 2.75
C LEU A 69 9.47 -4.05 2.16
N ARG A 70 9.72 -3.84 0.87
CA ARG A 70 9.28 -2.65 0.14
C ARG A 70 7.76 -2.56 0.12
N LEU A 71 7.08 -3.66 -0.24
CA LEU A 71 5.62 -3.73 -0.30
C LEU A 71 4.98 -3.49 1.08
N ASP A 72 5.56 -4.03 2.15
CA ASP A 72 5.11 -3.77 3.52
C ASP A 72 5.16 -2.29 3.88
N THR A 73 6.27 -1.62 3.54
CA THR A 73 6.43 -0.18 3.76
C THR A 73 5.39 0.63 2.99
N GLU A 74 5.16 0.27 1.73
CA GLU A 74 4.22 0.93 0.81
C GLU A 74 2.76 0.80 1.28
N ILE A 75 2.40 -0.34 1.88
CA ILE A 75 1.11 -0.56 2.57
C ILE A 75 0.98 0.37 3.78
N VAL A 76 2.00 0.46 4.63
CA VAL A 76 1.99 1.33 5.83
C VAL A 76 1.82 2.80 5.42
N ILE A 77 2.52 3.25 4.39
CA ILE A 77 2.40 4.62 3.86
C ILE A 77 0.96 4.93 3.47
N ARG A 78 0.28 4.04 2.73
CA ARG A 78 -1.15 4.23 2.34
C ARG A 78 -2.09 4.21 3.52
N ARG A 79 -1.89 3.31 4.48
CA ARG A 79 -2.69 3.28 5.72
C ARG A 79 -2.57 4.59 6.49
N ASN A 80 -1.35 5.13 6.58
CA ASN A 80 -1.12 6.43 7.22
C ASN A 80 -1.77 7.58 6.45
N LYS A 81 -1.74 7.56 5.12
CA LYS A 81 -2.45 8.52 4.26
C LYS A 81 -3.96 8.49 4.53
N ILE A 82 -4.58 7.31 4.51
CA ILE A 82 -6.01 7.14 4.83
C ILE A 82 -6.31 7.72 6.21
N ARG A 83 -5.50 7.39 7.22
CA ARG A 83 -5.68 7.89 8.59
C ARG A 83 -5.60 9.42 8.67
N ARG A 84 -4.70 10.06 7.91
CA ARG A 84 -4.58 11.52 7.88
C ARG A 84 -5.80 12.18 7.23
N ILE A 85 -6.31 11.60 6.14
CA ILE A 85 -7.55 12.04 5.49
C ILE A 85 -8.74 11.92 6.46
N GLU A 86 -8.87 10.78 7.15
CA GLU A 86 -9.93 10.55 8.14
C GLU A 86 -9.88 11.53 9.33
N LEU A 87 -8.69 12.02 9.68
CA LEU A 87 -8.48 13.04 10.71
C LEU A 87 -8.64 14.48 10.18
N GLY A 88 -8.90 14.68 8.88
CA GLY A 88 -8.99 15.99 8.25
C GLY A 88 -7.66 16.76 8.20
N MET A 89 -6.53 16.03 8.25
CA MET A 89 -5.18 16.60 8.19
C MET A 89 -4.62 16.69 6.76
N GLU A 90 -5.39 16.21 5.79
CA GLU A 90 -5.19 16.25 4.33
C GLU A 90 -6.55 16.28 3.65
#